data_AF-A0A402B7N4-F1
#
_entry.id   AF-A0A402B7N4-F1
#
_cell.length_a   1.000
_cell.length_b   1.000
_cell.length_c   1.000
_cell.angle_alpha   90.00
_cell.angle_beta   90.00
_cell.angle_gamma   90.00
#
_symmetry.space_group_name_H-M   'P 1'
#
loop_
_entity.id
_entity.type
_entity.pdbx_description
1 polymer ?
#
loop_
_entity_poly.entity_id
_entity_poly.type
_entity_poly.pdbx_seq_one_letter_code
_entity_poly.pdbx_strand_id
1 'polypeptide(L)' 'MQTQKGRGRGFASMSPEKKREIASKGGKAAHALGTAHKWTSEEAQAAGRKGGSISRRRSKYNVQA' A
#
# COMPACT_ATOMS: atom_id res chain seq x y z
N MET A 1 -34.99 0.71 22.97
CA MET A 1 -33.52 0.70 23.17
C MET A 1 -32.87 1.36 21.97
N GLN A 2 -32.27 2.55 22.14
CA GLN A 2 -31.54 3.21 21.06
C GLN A 2 -30.16 2.56 20.95
N THR A 3 -29.91 1.81 19.87
CA THR A 3 -28.59 1.25 19.57
C THR A 3 -27.65 2.41 19.24
N GLN A 4 -26.75 2.76 20.16
CA GLN A 4 -25.70 3.72 19.87
C GLN A 4 -24.84 3.16 18.73
N LYS A 5 -25.01 3.72 17.53
CA LYS A 5 -24.16 3.49 16.36
C LYS A 5 -22.71 3.72 16.83
N GLY A 6 -21.97 2.63 17.00
CA GLY A 6 -20.65 2.64 17.62
C GLY A 6 -19.80 3.73 16.97
N ARG A 7 -19.39 4.72 17.77
CA ARG A 7 -18.46 5.78 17.34
C ARG A 7 -17.29 5.06 16.68
N GLY A 8 -17.05 5.32 15.39
CA GLY A 8 -16.09 4.55 14.61
C GLY A 8 -14.76 4.43 15.35
N ARG A 9 -14.43 3.23 15.84
CA ARG A 9 -13.18 2.92 16.54
C ARG A 9 -12.28 2.14 15.60
N GLY A 10 -10.98 2.25 15.84
CA GLY A 10 -9.97 1.51 15.09
C GLY A 10 -9.45 2.26 13.87
N PHE A 11 -8.48 1.63 13.20
CA PHE A 11 -7.69 2.25 12.15
C PHE A 11 -8.54 2.79 10.99
N ALA A 12 -9.59 2.05 10.59
CA ALA A 12 -10.46 2.44 9.48
C ALA A 12 -11.22 3.75 9.74
N SER A 13 -11.60 4.01 10.99
CA SER A 13 -12.38 5.18 11.39
C SER A 13 -11.53 6.42 11.71
N MET A 14 -10.19 6.32 11.66
CA MET A 14 -9.29 7.46 11.85
C MET A 14 -9.26 8.38 10.63
N SER A 15 -8.85 9.63 10.84
CA SER A 15 -8.61 10.59 9.75
C SER A 15 -7.54 10.07 8.77
N PRO A 16 -7.58 10.46 7.48
CA PRO A 16 -6.59 10.06 6.48
C PRO A 16 -5.15 10.39 6.88
N GLU A 17 -4.94 11.56 7.49
CA GLU A 17 -3.63 12.01 7.96
C GLU A 17 -3.08 11.09 9.05
N LYS A 18 -3.91 10.77 10.05
CA LYS A 18 -3.51 9.88 11.16
C LYS A 18 -3.25 8.46 10.67
N LYS A 19 -4.04 7.96 9.71
CA LYS A 19 -3.77 6.67 9.06
C LYS A 19 -2.41 6.67 8.33
N ARG A 20 -2.12 7.74 7.57
CA ARG A 20 -0.86 7.88 6.83
C ARG A 20 0.34 7.94 7.78
N GLU A 21 0.21 8.68 8.87
CA GLU A 21 1.25 8.79 9.90
C GLU A 21 1.54 7.43 10.54
N ILE A 22 0.50 6.70 10.96
CA ILE A 22 0.64 5.37 11.56
C ILE A 22 1.25 4.38 10.56
N ALA A 23 0.77 4.36 9.31
CA ALA A 23 1.32 3.51 8.26
C ALA A 23 2.79 3.81 7.98
N SER A 24 3.16 5.10 7.93
CA SER A 24 4.54 5.55 7.74
C SER A 24 5.44 5.10 8.89
N LYS A 25 4.98 5.25 10.14
CA LYS A 25 5.70 4.78 11.34
C LYS A 25 5.89 3.27 11.31
N GLY A 26 4.86 2.50 10.96
CA GLY A 26 4.92 1.04 10.86
C GLY A 26 5.93 0.55 9.83
N GLY A 27 5.94 1.16 8.63
CA GLY A 27 6.91 0.82 7.58
C GLY A 27 8.36 1.12 7.98
N LYS A 28 8.60 2.28 8.60
CA LYS A 28 9.93 2.65 9.12
C LYS A 28 10.39 1.68 10.21
N ALA A 29 9.50 1.32 11.13
CA ALA A 29 9.80 0.38 12.20
C ALA A 29 10.16 -1.00 11.66
N ALA A 30 9.42 -1.53 10.67
CA ALA A 30 9.71 -2.82 10.07
C ALA A 30 11.09 -2.85 9.37
N HIS A 31 11.47 -1.77 8.71
CA HIS A 31 12.82 -1.64 8.13
C HIS A 31 13.91 -1.52 9.20
N ALA A 32 13.67 -0.74 10.26
CA ALA A 32 14.62 -0.59 11.37
C ALA A 32 14.83 -1.91 12.13
N LEU A 33 13.77 -2.69 12.34
CA LEU A 33 13.81 -3.99 13.00
C LEU A 33 14.34 -5.12 12.10
N GLY A 34 14.56 -4.85 10.81
CA GLY A 34 15.02 -5.86 9.85
C GLY A 34 13.98 -6.94 9.53
N THR A 35 12.73 -6.78 9.96
CA THR A 35 11.63 -7.70 9.64
C THR A 35 11.08 -7.44 8.23
N ALA A 36 11.28 -6.24 7.70
CA ALA A 36 10.92 -5.92 6.32
C ALA A 36 11.87 -6.62 5.33
N HIS A 37 11.29 -7.17 4.26
CA HIS A 37 12.05 -7.70 3.13
C HIS A 37 12.86 -6.57 2.46
N LYS A 38 14.16 -6.81 2.30
CA LYS A 38 15.07 -5.91 1.61
C LYS A 38 15.25 -6.41 0.19
N TRP A 39 14.95 -5.55 -0.76
CA TRP A 39 15.11 -5.86 -2.17
C TRP A 39 16.57 -5.71 -2.56
N THR A 40 17.08 -6.68 -3.30
CA THR A 40 18.30 -6.48 -4.09
C THR A 40 17.99 -5.62 -5.33
N SER A 41 19.00 -4.96 -5.90
CA SER A 41 18.82 -4.15 -7.11
C SER A 41 18.24 -4.96 -8.28
N GLU A 42 18.65 -6.22 -8.40
CA GLU A 42 18.17 -7.13 -9.45
C GLU A 42 16.70 -7.50 -9.25
N GLU A 43 16.30 -7.88 -8.04
CA GLU A 43 14.90 -8.17 -7.71
C GLU A 43 14.01 -6.95 -7.95
N ALA A 44 14.45 -5.76 -7.53
CA ALA A 44 13.70 -4.53 -7.70
C ALA A 44 13.48 -4.22 -9.19
N GLN A 45 14.50 -4.44 -10.01
CA GLN A 45 14.41 -4.29 -11.46
C GLN A 45 13.47 -5.32 -12.09
N ALA A 46 13.55 -6.59 -11.67
CA ALA A 46 12.69 -7.66 -12.17
C ALA A 46 11.21 -7.39 -11.85
N ALA A 47 10.89 -6.99 -10.63
CA ALA A 47 9.53 -6.61 -10.24
C ALA A 47 9.04 -5.36 -10.98
N GLY A 48 9.90 -4.34 -11.15
CA GLY A 48 9.59 -3.16 -11.93
C GLY A 48 9.27 -3.48 -13.40
N ARG A 49 10.10 -4.31 -14.05
CA ARG A 49 9.85 -4.80 -15.42
C ARG A 49 8.52 -5.56 -15.51
N LYS A 50 8.25 -6.45 -14.55
CA LYS A 50 6.98 -7.20 -14.48
C LYS A 50 5.79 -6.26 -14.37
N GLY A 51 5.80 -5.31 -13.43
CA GLY A 51 4.73 -4.31 -13.26
C GLY A 51 4.53 -3.43 -14.49
N GLY A 52 5.62 -2.92 -15.06
CA GLY A 52 5.59 -2.10 -16.28
C GLY A 52 5.14 -2.87 -17.53
N SER A 53 5.33 -4.19 -17.58
CA SER A 53 4.77 -5.01 -18.67
C SER A 53 3.25 -5.14 -18.58
N ILE A 54 2.70 -5.21 -17.36
CA ILE A 54 1.26 -5.31 -17.12
C ILE A 54 0.57 -3.97 -17.41
N SER A 55 1.15 -2.86 -16.95
CA SER A 55 0.58 -1.52 -17.20
C SER A 55 0.54 -1.19 -18.69
N ARG A 56 1.61 -1.52 -19.43
CA ARG A 56 1.67 -1.33 -20.89
C ARG A 56 0.69 -2.21 -21.64
N ARG A 57 0.47 -3.47 -21.21
CA ARG A 57 -0.57 -4.33 -21.79
C ARG A 57 -1.96 -3.72 -21.57
N ARG A 58 -2.27 -3.26 -20.35
CA ARG A 58 -3.56 -2.63 -20.04
C ARG A 58 -3.80 -1.36 -20.86
N SER A 59 -2.76 -0.56 -21.11
CA SER A 59 -2.85 0.61 -21.99
C SER A 59 -3.23 0.21 -23.43
N LYS A 60 -2.58 -0.81 -24.01
CA LYS A 60 -2.87 -1.26 -25.40
C LYS A 60 -4.33 -1.67 -25.64
N TYR A 61 -5.02 -2.24 -24.65
CA TYR A 61 -6.42 -2.66 -24.81
C TYR A 61 -7.43 -1.51 -24.60
N ASN A 62 -7.03 -0.39 -23.98
CA ASN A 62 -7.91 0.76 -23.75
C ASN A 62 -7.85 1.81 -24.88
N VAL A 63 -6.96 1.65 -25.87
CA VAL A 63 -6.87 2.55 -27.05
C VAL A 63 -7.65 2.01 -28.26
N GLN A 64 -8.34 0.87 -28.12
CA GLN A 64 -9.15 0.23 -29.18
C GLN A 64 -10.66 0.30 -28.92
N ALA A 65 -11.10 1.13 -27.98
CA ALA A 65 -12.51 1.37 -27.68
C ALA A 65 -12.94 2.76 -28.16
#